data_AF-I1LUV0-F1
#
_entry.id   AF-I1LUV0-F1
#
_cell.length_a   1.000
_cell.length_b   1.000
_cell.length_c   1.000
_cell.angle_alpha   90.00
_cell.angle_beta   90.00
_cell.angle_gamma   90.00
#
_symmetry.space_group_name_H-M   'P 1'
#
loop_
_entity.id
_entity.type
_entity.pdbx_description
1 polymer ?
#
loop_
_entity_poly.entity_id
_entity_poly.type
_entity_poly.pdbx_seq_one_letter_code
_entity_poly.pdbx_strand_id
1 'polypeptide(L)'
;MLHNKSFVKKTKGGKVIKYQVREHYLRDDIYCGAPFCTVCDSSSARLSASPSTILFVDTNVVLNQIDLLENPAIDDVVVLSIVLEEVKNKNMSVYNRIRAICSHSMRKFFVFSNEYHRDTYIKEMSGETKNDRNDRAIRVATQWYQNHLGGAVKVLLITNDQENKRKASEEGILAETVESYVKSLDQPDLLDLLVRPASEDVDMEEVEDLRPSKRKVIYSEHKPMSEITSGLHRGIYHQGKLRVNRYNPFEAYVGSESIGDEIIIYGRSNMNRAFDGDIEAAELLPQDQWQGVSSLSIAHEEDEDEDEDVHLAPNSADDAPRTIPQQGSSEQVNAVPSRPSGRIVGIIKRNWHSYCGSLEPMPMPAGSGGIAHALFVSKDRRIPKIRIQTRQVENLLDKRIIVDVDSWDCQSRYPSGHCVRTIGEIGDRDTESEVWNIGFCTISLFVSIVGKISIIISH
;
A
#
# COMPACT_ATOMS: atom_id res chain seq x y z
N MET A 1 28.06 -20.27 -18.91
CA MET A 1 28.50 -19.28 -19.94
C MET A 1 28.72 -17.92 -19.30
N LEU A 2 29.74 -17.16 -19.69
CA LEU A 2 30.01 -15.82 -19.16
C LEU A 2 29.39 -14.76 -20.07
N HIS A 3 28.54 -13.90 -19.50
CA HIS A 3 28.04 -12.70 -20.16
C HIS A 3 28.46 -11.43 -19.43
N ASN A 4 28.64 -10.35 -20.19
CA ASN A 4 28.99 -9.05 -19.68
C ASN A 4 27.75 -8.16 -19.69
N LYS A 5 27.22 -7.80 -18.52
CA LYS A 5 26.10 -6.84 -18.40
C LYS A 5 26.69 -5.45 -18.16
N SER A 6 26.35 -4.48 -19.00
CA SER A 6 26.80 -3.09 -18.88
C SER A 6 25.61 -2.17 -18.61
N PHE A 7 25.74 -1.23 -17.67
CA PHE A 7 24.69 -0.27 -17.36
C PHE A 7 25.27 1.14 -17.17
N VAL A 8 24.42 2.16 -17.33
CA VAL A 8 24.78 3.56 -17.10
C VAL A 8 24.10 4.02 -15.82
N LYS A 9 24.88 4.60 -14.88
CA LYS A 9 24.34 5.15 -13.63
C LYS A 9 24.79 6.60 -13.47
N LYS A 10 23.84 7.47 -13.10
CA LYS A 10 24.15 8.83 -12.64
C LYS A 10 24.59 8.76 -11.18
N THR A 11 25.73 9.38 -10.87
CA THR A 11 26.21 9.52 -9.49
C THR A 11 25.45 10.62 -8.75
N LYS A 12 25.54 10.64 -7.41
CA LYS A 12 24.94 11.71 -6.58
C LYS A 12 25.40 13.12 -6.99
N GLY A 13 26.60 13.27 -7.55
CA GLY A 13 27.13 14.53 -8.08
C GLY A 13 26.77 14.83 -9.54
N GLY A 14 25.75 14.18 -10.11
CA GLY A 14 25.28 14.43 -11.48
C GLY A 14 26.17 13.88 -12.61
N LYS A 15 27.38 13.40 -12.30
CA LYS A 15 28.26 12.77 -13.31
C LYS A 15 27.63 11.46 -13.79
N VAL A 16 27.36 11.37 -15.08
CA VAL A 16 26.98 10.14 -15.77
C VAL A 16 28.23 9.30 -15.89
N ILE A 17 28.25 8.12 -15.27
CA ILE A 17 29.37 7.21 -15.41
C ILE A 17 28.86 5.90 -15.99
N LYS A 18 29.49 5.48 -17.09
CA LYS A 18 29.36 4.15 -17.67
C LYS A 18 30.11 3.17 -16.75
N TYR A 19 29.51 2.79 -15.62
CA TYR A 19 30.14 1.95 -14.60
C TYR A 19 29.73 0.48 -14.73
N GLN A 20 30.74 -0.39 -14.56
CA GLN A 20 30.74 -1.83 -14.28
C GLN A 20 30.15 -2.74 -15.36
N VAL A 21 31.03 -3.26 -16.22
CA VAL A 21 30.83 -4.60 -16.81
C VAL A 21 30.80 -5.57 -15.64
N ARG A 22 29.61 -6.06 -15.29
CA ARG A 22 29.47 -7.15 -14.33
C ARG A 22 29.49 -8.46 -15.08
N GLU A 23 30.34 -9.35 -14.61
CA GLU A 23 30.34 -10.74 -15.02
C GLU A 23 29.02 -11.38 -14.58
N HIS A 24 28.32 -11.95 -15.55
CA HIS A 24 27.04 -12.59 -15.39
C HIS A 24 27.20 -14.06 -15.78
N TYR A 25 27.24 -14.92 -14.77
CA TYR A 25 27.46 -16.35 -14.93
C TYR A 25 26.13 -17.05 -15.18
N LEU A 26 25.99 -17.60 -16.39
CA LEU A 26 24.89 -18.50 -16.73
C LEU A 26 25.25 -19.93 -16.36
N ARG A 27 24.39 -20.54 -15.56
CA ARG A 27 24.45 -21.88 -14.99
C ARG A 27 23.38 -22.77 -15.61
N ASP A 28 23.65 -24.06 -15.64
CA ASP A 28 22.76 -25.13 -16.09
C ASP A 28 22.31 -26.05 -14.94
N ASP A 29 22.85 -25.87 -13.74
CA ASP A 29 22.55 -26.63 -12.53
C ASP A 29 21.46 -25.98 -11.64
N ILE A 30 20.66 -25.08 -12.21
CA ILE A 30 19.56 -24.43 -11.49
C ILE A 30 18.33 -25.34 -11.54
N TYR A 31 17.93 -25.85 -10.39
CA TYR A 31 16.80 -26.76 -10.24
C TYR A 31 15.45 -26.01 -10.33
N CYS A 32 14.42 -26.72 -10.81
CA CYS A 32 13.07 -26.18 -10.99
C CYS A 32 12.21 -26.19 -9.70
N GLY A 33 12.70 -26.81 -8.62
CA GLY A 33 12.00 -26.85 -7.33
C GLY A 33 10.79 -27.79 -7.27
N ALA A 34 10.50 -28.52 -8.36
CA ALA A 34 9.47 -29.53 -8.44
C ALA A 34 10.03 -30.90 -8.02
N PRO A 35 9.43 -31.59 -7.03
CA PRO A 35 9.94 -32.89 -6.55
C PRO A 35 9.75 -34.03 -7.55
N PHE A 36 8.82 -33.89 -8.50
CA PHE A 36 8.53 -34.87 -9.55
C PHE A 36 9.35 -34.67 -10.83
N CYS A 37 10.25 -33.66 -10.87
CA CYS A 37 11.16 -33.51 -11.99
C CYS A 37 12.24 -34.60 -11.96
N THR A 38 12.43 -35.29 -13.08
CA THR A 38 13.44 -36.36 -13.23
C THR A 38 14.82 -35.84 -13.62
N VAL A 39 14.94 -34.57 -14.02
CA VAL A 39 16.17 -33.97 -14.57
C VAL A 39 16.92 -33.14 -13.52
N CYS A 40 16.17 -32.41 -12.67
CA CYS A 40 16.74 -31.51 -11.68
C CYS A 40 16.98 -32.21 -10.34
N ASP A 41 17.88 -31.66 -9.52
CA ASP A 41 18.03 -32.06 -8.12
C ASP A 41 16.75 -31.72 -7.34
N SER A 42 16.16 -32.74 -6.70
CA SER A 42 14.93 -32.63 -5.91
C SER A 42 15.19 -32.40 -4.43
N SER A 43 16.45 -32.35 -3.98
CA SER A 43 16.84 -32.19 -2.56
C SER A 43 16.27 -30.93 -1.90
N SER A 44 16.11 -29.87 -2.68
CA SER A 44 15.62 -28.55 -2.25
C SER A 44 14.26 -28.20 -2.85
N ALA A 45 13.52 -29.21 -3.34
CA ALA A 45 12.18 -29.01 -3.88
C ALA A 45 11.22 -28.52 -2.79
N ARG A 46 10.45 -27.47 -3.11
CA ARG A 46 9.47 -26.84 -2.19
C ARG A 46 8.04 -26.90 -2.70
N LEU A 47 7.86 -27.20 -3.97
CA LEU A 47 6.55 -27.40 -4.56
C LEU A 47 5.96 -28.73 -4.10
N SER A 48 4.64 -28.84 -4.17
CA SER A 48 3.88 -30.06 -3.87
C SER A 48 4.39 -31.24 -4.70
N ALA A 49 4.16 -32.46 -4.20
CA ALA A 49 4.49 -33.69 -4.91
C ALA A 49 3.67 -33.87 -6.21
N SER A 50 2.46 -33.32 -6.27
CA SER A 50 1.56 -33.40 -7.42
C SER A 50 0.68 -32.16 -7.50
N PRO A 51 1.24 -30.98 -7.84
CA PRO A 51 0.46 -29.77 -7.99
C PRO A 51 -0.41 -29.87 -9.23
N SER A 52 -1.71 -29.60 -9.11
CA SER A 52 -2.59 -29.51 -10.28
C SER A 52 -2.24 -28.28 -11.13
N THR A 53 -1.76 -27.21 -10.49
CA THR A 53 -1.37 -25.97 -11.16
C THR A 53 -0.17 -25.36 -10.45
N ILE A 54 0.83 -24.91 -11.21
CA ILE A 54 1.95 -24.11 -10.71
C ILE A 54 1.77 -22.68 -11.19
N LEU A 55 1.83 -21.74 -10.25
CA LEU A 55 1.58 -20.32 -10.50
C LEU A 55 2.87 -19.56 -10.69
N PHE A 56 2.95 -18.79 -11.77
CA PHE A 56 3.98 -17.78 -11.99
C PHE A 56 3.38 -16.41 -11.72
N VAL A 57 3.99 -15.66 -10.81
CA VAL A 57 3.50 -14.32 -10.44
C VAL A 57 4.26 -13.23 -11.18
N ASP A 58 3.54 -12.29 -11.76
CA ASP A 58 4.09 -11.05 -12.29
C ASP A 58 4.47 -10.06 -11.16
N THR A 59 5.36 -9.12 -11.46
CA THR A 59 5.80 -8.07 -10.55
C THR A 59 4.63 -7.24 -10.01
N ASN A 60 3.68 -6.86 -10.86
CA ASN A 60 2.54 -6.04 -10.43
C ASN A 60 1.61 -6.79 -9.48
N VAL A 61 1.51 -8.11 -9.64
CA VAL A 61 0.73 -8.98 -8.75
C VAL A 61 1.38 -9.04 -7.39
N VAL A 62 2.70 -9.26 -7.31
CA VAL A 62 3.41 -9.28 -6.02
C VAL A 62 3.34 -7.93 -5.30
N LEU A 63 3.40 -6.82 -6.04
CA LEU A 63 3.36 -5.47 -5.45
C LEU A 63 2.00 -5.10 -4.86
N ASN A 64 0.92 -5.46 -5.57
CA ASN A 64 -0.41 -4.99 -5.24
C ASN A 64 -1.26 -6.05 -4.53
N GLN A 65 -0.89 -7.33 -4.58
CA GLN A 65 -1.71 -8.44 -4.08
C GLN A 65 -0.89 -9.33 -3.13
N ILE A 66 0.02 -8.75 -2.35
CA ILE A 66 0.86 -9.51 -1.42
C ILE A 66 0.02 -10.19 -0.32
N ASP A 67 -1.05 -9.53 0.13
CA ASP A 67 -1.98 -10.05 1.15
C ASP A 67 -2.71 -11.30 0.65
N LEU A 68 -3.12 -11.30 -0.63
CA LEU A 68 -3.65 -12.48 -1.30
C LEU A 68 -2.61 -13.61 -1.37
N LEU A 69 -1.36 -13.29 -1.75
CA LEU A 69 -0.27 -14.28 -1.79
C LEU A 69 0.13 -14.80 -0.40
N GLU A 70 -0.18 -14.08 0.67
CA GLU A 70 0.03 -14.54 2.05
C GLU A 70 -1.04 -15.53 2.51
N ASN A 71 -2.19 -15.57 1.84
CA ASN A 71 -3.27 -16.48 2.19
C ASN A 71 -2.86 -17.96 1.97
N PRO A 72 -3.14 -18.87 2.92
CA PRO A 72 -2.81 -20.29 2.81
C PRO A 72 -3.56 -21.02 1.68
N ALA A 73 -4.62 -20.43 1.11
CA ALA A 73 -5.30 -20.97 -0.07
C ALA A 73 -4.39 -20.98 -1.32
N ILE A 74 -3.37 -20.12 -1.36
CA ILE A 74 -2.42 -20.04 -2.48
C ILE A 74 -1.13 -20.75 -2.10
N ASP A 75 -0.91 -21.87 -2.78
CA ASP A 75 0.27 -22.72 -2.72
C ASP A 75 0.82 -22.95 -4.14
N ASP A 76 2.01 -23.54 -4.22
CA ASP A 76 2.67 -23.93 -5.48
C ASP A 76 2.99 -22.74 -6.40
N VAL A 77 3.59 -21.71 -5.81
CA VAL A 77 3.98 -20.47 -6.48
C VAL A 77 5.48 -20.46 -6.78
N VAL A 78 5.83 -20.22 -8.05
CA VAL A 78 7.20 -19.96 -8.49
C VAL A 78 7.40 -18.45 -8.65
N VAL A 79 8.28 -17.90 -7.82
CA VAL A 79 8.68 -16.49 -7.87
C VAL A 79 10.00 -16.38 -8.61
N LEU A 80 10.02 -15.60 -9.68
CA LEU A 80 11.23 -15.40 -10.48
C LEU A 80 12.19 -14.42 -9.82
N SER A 81 13.49 -14.63 -10.00
CA SER A 81 14.53 -13.73 -9.48
C SER A 81 14.40 -12.31 -10.02
N ILE A 82 13.95 -12.15 -11.27
CA ILE A 82 13.72 -10.83 -11.87
C ILE A 82 12.57 -10.09 -11.17
N VAL A 83 11.49 -10.81 -10.83
CA VAL A 83 10.34 -10.28 -10.10
C VAL A 83 10.76 -9.84 -8.70
N LEU A 84 11.54 -10.65 -7.99
CA LEU A 84 12.06 -10.28 -6.66
C LEU A 84 12.95 -9.04 -6.70
N GLU A 85 13.83 -8.91 -7.70
CA GLU A 85 14.70 -7.75 -7.83
C GLU A 85 13.90 -6.48 -8.20
N GLU A 86 12.87 -6.59 -9.02
CA GLU A 86 11.95 -5.48 -9.27
C GLU A 86 11.18 -5.05 -8.04
N VAL A 87 10.58 -6.01 -7.32
CA VAL A 87 9.84 -5.75 -6.07
C VAL A 87 10.76 -5.09 -5.06
N LYS A 88 12.00 -5.56 -4.90
CA LYS A 88 13.01 -4.95 -4.01
C LYS A 88 13.30 -3.48 -4.36
N ASN A 89 13.37 -3.16 -5.65
CA ASN A 89 13.65 -1.81 -6.11
C ASN A 89 12.43 -0.88 -6.02
N LYS A 90 11.20 -1.42 -6.08
CA LYS A 90 9.95 -0.67 -6.01
C LYS A 90 9.44 -0.52 -4.56
N ASN A 91 9.34 -1.61 -3.79
CA ASN A 91 8.88 -1.64 -2.41
C ASN A 91 9.64 -2.67 -1.55
N MET A 92 10.52 -2.17 -0.68
CA MET A 92 11.32 -3.02 0.23
C MET A 92 10.48 -3.76 1.26
N SER A 93 9.34 -3.20 1.69
CA SER A 93 8.44 -3.85 2.66
C SER A 93 7.83 -5.11 2.06
N VAL A 94 7.28 -4.99 0.85
CA VAL A 94 6.72 -6.13 0.09
C VAL A 94 7.81 -7.16 -0.22
N TYR A 95 9.04 -6.73 -0.56
CA TYR A 95 10.16 -7.64 -0.75
C TYR A 95 10.47 -8.47 0.50
N ASN A 96 10.46 -7.86 1.68
CA ASN A 96 10.69 -8.58 2.94
C ASN A 96 9.56 -9.57 3.23
N ARG A 97 8.30 -9.19 2.98
CA ARG A 97 7.12 -10.06 3.10
C ARG A 97 7.20 -11.27 2.18
N ILE A 98 7.36 -11.08 0.87
CA ILE A 98 7.46 -12.19 -0.09
C ILE A 98 8.65 -13.10 0.22
N ARG A 99 9.78 -12.53 0.66
CA ARG A 99 10.95 -13.32 1.06
C ARG A 99 10.71 -14.14 2.33
N ALA A 100 9.95 -13.61 3.29
CA ALA A 100 9.51 -14.35 4.46
C ALA A 100 8.60 -15.53 4.07
N ILE A 101 7.63 -15.32 3.16
CA ILE A 101 6.78 -16.39 2.62
C ILE A 101 7.63 -17.48 1.96
N CYS A 102 8.53 -17.07 1.05
CA CYS A 102 9.44 -18.00 0.39
C CYS A 102 10.37 -18.73 1.37
N SER A 103 10.64 -18.20 2.56
CA SER A 103 11.53 -18.85 3.54
C SER A 103 10.79 -19.79 4.48
N HIS A 104 9.46 -19.70 4.52
CA HIS A 104 8.62 -20.48 5.42
C HIS A 104 8.39 -21.89 4.85
N SER A 105 8.70 -22.94 5.61
CA SER A 105 8.66 -24.32 5.12
C SER A 105 7.26 -24.85 4.80
N MET A 106 6.23 -24.34 5.48
CA MET A 106 4.84 -24.72 5.20
C MET A 106 4.29 -24.06 3.93
N ARG A 107 4.93 -22.99 3.46
CA ARG A 107 4.50 -22.28 2.25
C ARG A 107 5.26 -22.86 1.07
N LYS A 108 4.52 -23.32 0.05
CA LYS A 108 5.10 -23.96 -1.13
C LYS A 108 5.53 -22.93 -2.17
N PHE A 109 6.39 -22.01 -1.73
CA PHE A 109 6.92 -20.94 -2.55
C PHE A 109 8.36 -21.25 -2.93
N PHE A 110 8.63 -21.24 -4.23
CA PHE A 110 9.94 -21.53 -4.78
C PHE A 110 10.51 -20.33 -5.54
N VAL A 111 11.77 -20.00 -5.28
CA VAL A 111 12.45 -18.91 -5.96
C VAL A 111 13.29 -19.46 -7.10
N PHE A 112 12.88 -19.20 -8.34
CA PHE A 112 13.61 -19.63 -9.52
C PHE A 112 14.54 -18.54 -10.04
N SER A 113 15.84 -18.87 -10.11
CA SER A 113 16.91 -17.96 -10.52
C SER A 113 17.02 -17.84 -12.04
N ASN A 114 15.97 -17.34 -12.69
CA ASN A 114 15.87 -17.25 -14.15
C ASN A 114 16.96 -16.40 -14.83
N GLU A 115 17.48 -15.37 -14.15
CA GLU A 115 18.58 -14.56 -14.71
C GLU A 115 19.87 -15.38 -14.81
N TYR A 116 20.11 -16.30 -13.88
CA TYR A 116 21.33 -17.11 -13.87
C TYR A 116 21.17 -18.42 -14.64
N HIS A 117 19.98 -18.77 -15.13
CA HIS A 117 19.73 -20.01 -15.85
C HIS A 117 19.99 -19.84 -17.35
N ARG A 118 20.80 -20.73 -17.94
CA ARG A 118 21.24 -20.65 -19.33
C ARG A 118 20.08 -20.52 -20.32
N ASP A 119 19.06 -21.33 -20.17
CA ASP A 119 17.96 -21.40 -21.15
C ASP A 119 16.89 -20.31 -20.97
N THR A 120 16.75 -19.73 -19.77
CA THR A 120 15.75 -18.70 -19.50
C THR A 120 16.32 -17.29 -19.51
N TYR A 121 17.65 -17.14 -19.57
CA TYR A 121 18.29 -15.84 -19.61
C TYR A 121 18.04 -15.13 -20.95
N ILE A 122 17.52 -13.91 -20.86
CA ILE A 122 17.27 -13.06 -22.02
C ILE A 122 18.15 -11.80 -22.03
N LYS A 123 18.57 -11.42 -23.24
CA LYS A 123 19.26 -10.16 -23.50
C LYS A 123 18.25 -9.06 -23.82
N GLU A 124 18.61 -7.83 -23.44
CA GLU A 124 17.87 -6.61 -23.76
C GLU A 124 17.92 -6.36 -25.27
N MET A 125 16.77 -6.11 -25.90
CA MET A 125 16.70 -5.77 -27.33
C MET A 125 16.77 -4.24 -27.53
N SER A 126 17.25 -3.81 -28.69
CA SER A 126 17.33 -2.39 -29.04
C SER A 126 15.93 -1.75 -29.09
N GLY A 127 15.66 -0.76 -28.24
CA GLY A 127 14.39 -0.01 -28.20
C GLY A 127 13.33 -0.58 -27.26
N GLU A 128 13.62 -1.69 -26.59
CA GLU A 128 12.73 -2.30 -25.59
C GLU A 128 12.83 -1.54 -24.25
N THR A 129 11.72 -1.34 -23.55
CA THR A 129 11.76 -0.79 -22.20
C THR A 129 12.23 -1.85 -21.20
N LYS A 130 12.71 -1.44 -20.03
CA LYS A 130 13.07 -2.40 -18.97
C LYS A 130 11.88 -3.27 -18.53
N ASN A 131 10.67 -2.71 -18.56
CA ASN A 131 9.45 -3.43 -18.20
C ASN A 131 9.17 -4.52 -19.24
N ASP A 132 9.14 -4.16 -20.53
CA ASP A 132 8.93 -5.12 -21.63
C ASP A 132 9.92 -6.28 -21.60
N ARG A 133 11.20 -5.97 -21.31
CA ARG A 133 12.25 -6.97 -21.15
C ARG A 133 11.92 -7.91 -20.00
N ASN A 134 11.52 -7.40 -18.84
CA ASN A 134 11.23 -8.23 -17.68
C ASN A 134 9.97 -9.08 -17.88
N ASP A 135 8.91 -8.51 -18.47
CA ASP A 135 7.69 -9.26 -18.83
C ASP A 135 8.03 -10.41 -19.78
N ARG A 136 8.88 -10.16 -20.78
CA ARG A 136 9.38 -11.20 -21.68
C ARG A 136 10.23 -12.25 -20.95
N ALA A 137 11.02 -11.87 -19.96
CA ALA A 137 11.78 -12.82 -19.13
C ALA A 137 10.84 -13.76 -18.36
N ILE A 138 9.73 -13.22 -17.84
CA ILE A 138 8.70 -13.98 -17.13
C ILE A 138 8.05 -14.99 -18.09
N ARG A 139 7.67 -14.55 -19.30
CA ARG A 139 7.08 -15.44 -20.31
C ARG A 139 8.03 -16.56 -20.75
N VAL A 140 9.29 -16.24 -21.04
CA VAL A 140 10.30 -17.26 -21.41
C VAL A 140 10.52 -18.28 -20.29
N ALA A 141 10.59 -17.83 -19.04
CA ALA A 141 10.70 -18.75 -17.91
C ALA A 141 9.46 -19.63 -17.75
N THR A 142 8.26 -19.06 -17.92
CA THR A 142 6.99 -19.79 -17.85
C THR A 142 6.90 -20.86 -18.95
N GLN A 143 7.26 -20.51 -20.19
CA GLN A 143 7.31 -21.44 -21.31
C GLN A 143 8.33 -22.56 -21.08
N TRP A 144 9.51 -22.23 -20.52
CA TRP A 144 10.51 -23.23 -20.17
C TRP A 144 9.96 -24.22 -19.14
N TYR A 145 9.27 -23.76 -18.10
CA TYR A 145 8.62 -24.64 -17.12
C TYR A 145 7.54 -25.53 -17.75
N GLN A 146 6.71 -24.98 -18.64
CA GLN A 146 5.69 -25.75 -19.36
C GLN A 146 6.31 -26.87 -20.20
N ASN A 147 7.42 -26.58 -20.88
CA ASN A 147 8.14 -27.57 -21.68
C ASN A 147 8.89 -28.59 -20.80
N HIS A 148 9.44 -28.15 -19.67
CA HIS A 148 10.28 -28.95 -18.78
C HIS A 148 9.48 -29.92 -17.90
N LEU A 149 8.34 -29.48 -17.36
CA LEU A 149 7.46 -30.31 -16.53
C LEU A 149 6.49 -31.15 -17.37
N GLY A 150 6.39 -30.86 -18.67
CA GLY A 150 5.48 -31.53 -19.59
C GLY A 150 4.01 -31.28 -19.28
N GLY A 151 3.13 -32.08 -19.88
CA GLY A 151 1.67 -31.93 -19.73
C GLY A 151 1.10 -32.44 -18.39
N ALA A 152 1.93 -32.87 -17.45
CA ALA A 152 1.46 -33.41 -16.16
C ALA A 152 0.94 -32.32 -15.22
N VAL A 153 1.38 -31.07 -15.39
CA VAL A 153 1.02 -29.94 -14.52
C VAL A 153 0.63 -28.73 -15.36
N LYS A 154 -0.46 -28.06 -14.98
CA LYS A 154 -0.87 -26.79 -15.62
C LYS A 154 0.07 -25.68 -15.13
N VAL A 155 0.84 -25.07 -16.02
CA VAL A 155 1.63 -23.87 -15.70
C VAL A 155 0.79 -22.65 -16.03
N LEU A 156 0.56 -21.77 -15.05
CA LEU A 156 -0.32 -20.61 -15.18
C LEU A 156 0.41 -19.32 -14.81
N LEU A 157 0.46 -18.37 -15.74
CA LEU A 157 0.98 -17.02 -15.50
C LEU A 157 -0.14 -16.11 -14.98
N ILE A 158 0.04 -15.57 -13.78
CA ILE A 158 -0.85 -14.60 -13.17
C ILE A 158 -0.29 -13.20 -13.42
N THR A 159 -1.02 -12.42 -14.24
CA THR A 159 -0.63 -11.06 -14.62
C THR A 159 -1.86 -10.15 -14.68
N ASN A 160 -1.74 -8.95 -14.11
CA ASN A 160 -2.74 -7.89 -14.27
C ASN A 160 -2.41 -6.94 -15.42
N ASP A 161 -1.24 -7.08 -16.06
CA ASP A 161 -0.95 -6.38 -17.31
C ASP A 161 -1.65 -7.07 -18.50
N GLN A 162 -2.54 -6.33 -19.16
CA GLN A 162 -3.29 -6.78 -20.33
C GLN A 162 -2.37 -7.11 -21.50
N GLU A 163 -1.28 -6.34 -21.68
CA GLU A 163 -0.37 -6.54 -22.81
C GLU A 163 0.48 -7.79 -22.60
N ASN A 164 0.97 -8.02 -21.37
CA ASN A 164 1.65 -9.26 -21.05
C ASN A 164 0.72 -10.49 -21.19
N LYS A 165 -0.55 -10.39 -20.79
CA LYS A 165 -1.55 -11.44 -20.98
C LYS A 165 -1.79 -11.75 -22.47
N ARG A 166 -1.92 -10.72 -23.29
CA ARG A 166 -2.11 -10.84 -24.75
C ARG A 166 -0.91 -11.56 -25.40
N LYS A 167 0.30 -11.09 -25.14
CA LYS A 167 1.54 -11.70 -25.67
C LYS A 167 1.74 -13.13 -25.18
N ALA A 168 1.44 -13.42 -23.91
CA ALA A 168 1.50 -14.78 -23.36
C ALA A 168 0.53 -15.73 -24.09
N SER A 169 -0.69 -15.28 -24.37
CA SER A 169 -1.69 -16.06 -25.10
C SER A 169 -1.24 -16.35 -26.55
N GLU A 170 -0.61 -15.38 -27.21
CA GLU A 170 -0.03 -15.55 -28.55
C GLU A 170 1.16 -16.52 -28.58
N GLU A 171 1.94 -16.57 -27.51
CA GLU A 171 3.06 -17.51 -27.33
C GLU A 171 2.60 -18.92 -26.89
N GLY A 172 1.30 -19.13 -26.63
CA GLY A 172 0.73 -20.42 -26.21
C GLY A 172 0.87 -20.71 -24.70
N ILE A 173 1.14 -19.66 -23.91
CA ILE A 173 1.24 -19.72 -22.45
C ILE A 173 -0.13 -19.42 -21.85
N LEU A 174 -0.56 -20.23 -20.88
CA LEU A 174 -1.79 -19.98 -20.14
C LEU A 174 -1.58 -18.78 -19.21
N ALA A 175 -2.30 -17.69 -19.46
CA ALA A 175 -2.23 -16.46 -18.67
C ALA A 175 -3.61 -15.99 -18.22
N GLU A 176 -3.76 -15.72 -16.93
CA GLU A 176 -5.00 -15.27 -16.29
C GLU A 176 -4.75 -14.01 -15.44
N THR A 177 -5.80 -13.21 -15.25
CA THR A 177 -5.75 -12.08 -14.30
C THR A 177 -5.93 -12.61 -12.88
N VAL A 178 -5.45 -11.87 -11.89
CA VAL A 178 -5.60 -12.27 -10.48
C VAL A 178 -7.08 -12.45 -10.13
N GLU A 179 -7.94 -11.54 -10.59
CA GLU A 179 -9.39 -11.61 -10.36
C GLU A 179 -10.02 -12.88 -10.97
N SER A 180 -9.64 -13.23 -12.21
CA SER A 180 -10.11 -14.46 -12.88
C SER A 180 -9.65 -15.72 -12.13
N TYR A 181 -8.40 -15.72 -11.69
CA TYR A 181 -7.82 -16.83 -10.95
C TYR A 181 -8.51 -17.02 -9.60
N VAL A 182 -8.74 -15.95 -8.84
CA VAL A 182 -9.44 -16.04 -7.55
C VAL A 182 -10.90 -16.47 -7.73
N LYS A 183 -11.59 -16.00 -8.78
CA LYS A 183 -12.93 -16.50 -9.12
C LYS A 183 -12.93 -18.01 -9.41
N SER A 184 -11.85 -18.56 -9.98
CA SER A 184 -11.73 -19.99 -10.26
C SER A 184 -11.52 -20.86 -9.02
N LEU A 185 -11.07 -20.27 -7.91
CA LEU A 185 -10.89 -20.99 -6.63
C LEU A 185 -12.19 -21.20 -5.86
N ASP A 186 -13.29 -20.57 -6.27
CA ASP A 186 -14.63 -20.66 -5.65
C ASP A 186 -14.64 -20.36 -4.13
N GLN A 187 -13.71 -19.52 -3.67
CA GLN A 187 -13.64 -19.05 -2.29
C GLN A 187 -13.99 -17.56 -2.22
N PRO A 188 -15.18 -17.19 -1.70
CA PRO A 188 -15.63 -15.80 -1.69
C PRO A 188 -14.74 -14.90 -0.83
N ASP A 189 -14.16 -15.43 0.25
CA ASP A 189 -13.29 -14.71 1.19
C ASP A 189 -12.05 -14.11 0.51
N LEU A 190 -11.56 -14.75 -0.57
CA LEU A 190 -10.39 -14.29 -1.31
C LEU A 190 -10.68 -13.09 -2.22
N LEU A 191 -11.94 -12.89 -2.61
CA LEU A 191 -12.32 -11.79 -3.48
C LEU A 191 -12.26 -10.43 -2.76
N ASP A 192 -12.46 -10.44 -1.44
CA ASP A 192 -12.38 -9.24 -0.60
C ASP A 192 -10.91 -8.81 -0.34
N LEU A 193 -9.94 -9.69 -0.61
CA LEU A 193 -8.50 -9.40 -0.56
C LEU A 193 -7.98 -8.73 -1.84
N LEU A 194 -8.80 -8.63 -2.89
CA LEU A 194 -8.33 -8.14 -4.19
C LEU A 194 -8.24 -6.61 -4.22
N VAL A 195 -7.02 -6.11 -4.39
CA VAL A 195 -6.77 -4.71 -4.74
C VAL A 195 -7.25 -4.41 -6.15
N ARG A 196 -8.16 -3.44 -6.31
CA ARG A 196 -8.58 -2.98 -7.64
C ARG A 196 -7.70 -1.83 -8.13
N PRO A 197 -7.36 -1.80 -9.43
CA PRO A 197 -6.70 -0.63 -10.01
C PRO A 197 -7.66 0.57 -9.97
N ALA A 198 -7.13 1.76 -9.65
CA ALA A 198 -7.89 3.00 -9.54
C ALA A 198 -8.75 3.36 -10.77
N SER A 199 -8.45 2.78 -11.94
CA SER A 199 -9.23 2.97 -13.17
C SER A 199 -10.60 2.27 -13.18
N GLU A 200 -10.83 1.29 -12.30
CA GLU A 200 -12.11 0.57 -12.20
C GLU A 200 -13.03 1.12 -11.10
N ASP A 201 -12.53 2.03 -10.26
CA ASP A 201 -13.37 2.81 -9.33
C ASP A 201 -14.31 3.80 -10.07
N VAL A 202 -14.23 3.84 -11.40
CA VAL A 202 -14.82 4.81 -12.31
C VAL A 202 -16.29 4.52 -12.65
N ASP A 203 -16.79 3.30 -12.42
CA ASP A 203 -18.14 2.88 -12.88
C ASP A 203 -19.23 2.90 -11.79
N MET A 204 -18.96 3.41 -10.59
CA MET A 204 -19.98 3.40 -9.52
C MET A 204 -20.64 4.76 -9.35
N GLU A 205 -21.93 4.81 -9.69
CA GLU A 205 -22.87 5.86 -9.31
C GLU A 205 -22.80 6.07 -7.79
N GLU A 206 -22.34 7.25 -7.37
CA GLU A 206 -22.59 7.72 -6.02
C GLU A 206 -24.12 7.77 -5.85
N VAL A 207 -24.68 6.83 -5.10
CA VAL A 207 -26.14 6.59 -4.96
C VAL A 207 -26.86 7.76 -4.26
N GLU A 208 -26.16 8.87 -3.99
CA GLU A 208 -26.72 10.04 -3.32
C GLU A 208 -26.64 11.33 -4.16
N ASP A 209 -25.93 11.33 -5.30
CA ASP A 209 -25.86 12.50 -6.19
C ASP A 209 -26.63 12.26 -7.50
N LEU A 210 -27.96 12.47 -7.43
CA LEU A 210 -28.90 12.46 -8.56
C LEU A 210 -28.68 13.59 -9.61
N ARG A 211 -27.49 14.21 -9.67
CA ARG A 211 -27.15 15.22 -10.67
C ARG A 211 -26.10 14.67 -11.64
N PRO A 212 -26.40 14.54 -12.95
CA PRO A 212 -25.41 14.18 -13.96
C PRO A 212 -24.48 15.38 -14.15
N SER A 213 -23.43 15.51 -13.35
CA SER A 213 -22.59 16.70 -13.35
C SER A 213 -21.15 16.33 -13.07
N LYS A 214 -20.39 16.09 -14.16
CA LYS A 214 -18.93 16.23 -14.28
C LYS A 214 -18.18 16.19 -12.94
N ARG A 215 -17.73 14.98 -12.56
CA ARG A 215 -16.84 14.67 -11.42
C ARG A 215 -16.06 15.89 -10.93
N LYS A 216 -16.50 16.48 -9.82
CA LYS A 216 -15.85 17.63 -9.21
C LYS A 216 -14.56 17.13 -8.57
N VAL A 217 -13.40 17.53 -9.10
CA VAL A 217 -12.09 17.24 -8.50
C VAL A 217 -12.07 17.82 -7.09
N ILE A 218 -12.06 16.96 -6.07
CA ILE A 218 -12.12 17.35 -4.65
C ILE A 218 -10.74 17.82 -4.18
N TYR A 219 -9.70 17.08 -4.59
CA TYR A 219 -8.33 17.33 -4.18
C TYR A 219 -7.47 17.83 -5.34
N SER A 220 -6.54 18.74 -5.06
CA SER A 220 -5.59 19.20 -6.06
C SER A 220 -4.59 18.09 -6.40
N GLU A 221 -4.25 17.95 -7.69
CA GLU A 221 -3.26 16.98 -8.12
C GLU A 221 -1.89 17.26 -7.49
N HIS A 222 -1.24 16.21 -6.99
CA HIS A 222 0.08 16.34 -6.38
C HIS A 222 1.11 16.73 -7.44
N LYS A 223 1.96 17.69 -7.09
CA LYS A 223 3.04 18.13 -7.97
C LYS A 223 4.01 16.98 -8.26
N PRO A 224 4.57 16.90 -9.48
CA PRO A 224 5.56 15.88 -9.79
C PRO A 224 6.80 16.06 -8.91
N MET A 225 7.45 14.94 -8.54
CA MET A 225 8.59 14.95 -7.63
C MET A 225 9.74 15.86 -8.10
N SER A 226 9.89 16.07 -9.41
CA SER A 226 10.85 17.01 -10.00
C SER A 226 10.55 18.48 -9.61
N GLU A 227 9.28 18.88 -9.65
CA GLU A 227 8.82 20.22 -9.26
C GLU A 227 8.93 20.41 -7.75
N ILE A 228 8.52 19.40 -6.96
CA ILE A 228 8.68 19.41 -5.50
C ILE A 228 10.16 19.60 -5.14
N THR A 229 11.05 18.81 -5.75
CA THR A 229 12.49 18.90 -5.50
C THR A 229 13.02 20.28 -5.88
N SER A 230 12.65 20.82 -7.04
CA SER A 230 13.05 22.17 -7.47
C SER A 230 12.54 23.26 -6.51
N GLY A 231 11.30 23.16 -6.06
CA GLY A 231 10.69 24.11 -5.13
C GLY A 231 11.29 24.04 -3.73
N LEU A 232 11.69 22.86 -3.25
CA LEU A 232 12.44 22.69 -2.01
C LEU A 232 13.82 23.37 -2.09
N HIS A 233 14.55 23.21 -3.21
CA HIS A 233 15.86 23.88 -3.40
C HIS A 233 15.74 25.40 -3.49
N ARG A 234 14.62 25.91 -4.00
CA ARG A 234 14.33 27.34 -4.09
C ARG A 234 13.76 27.93 -2.79
N GLY A 235 13.44 27.10 -1.80
CA GLY A 235 12.79 27.52 -0.56
C GLY A 235 11.32 27.94 -0.72
N ILE A 236 10.67 27.52 -1.81
CA ILE A 236 9.23 27.76 -2.07
C ILE A 236 8.38 26.74 -1.31
N TYR A 237 8.86 25.50 -1.27
CA TYR A 237 8.21 24.42 -0.54
C TYR A 237 9.03 24.07 0.71
N HIS A 238 8.33 23.56 1.70
CA HIS A 238 8.87 23.19 3.00
C HIS A 238 8.55 21.73 3.27
N GLN A 239 9.60 20.91 3.42
CA GLN A 239 9.45 19.49 3.71
C GLN A 239 9.30 19.27 5.21
N GLY A 240 8.38 18.39 5.61
CA GLY A 240 8.18 18.02 7.01
C GLY A 240 7.35 16.76 7.21
N LYS A 241 7.36 16.22 8.42
CA LYS A 241 6.46 15.12 8.81
C LYS A 241 5.12 15.72 9.23
N LEU A 242 4.03 15.27 8.60
CA LEU A 242 2.68 15.66 8.96
C LEU A 242 2.26 14.98 10.28
N ARG A 243 1.70 15.76 11.20
CA ARG A 243 1.10 15.28 12.44
C ARG A 243 -0.34 15.77 12.51
N VAL A 244 -1.30 14.86 12.41
CA VAL A 244 -2.72 15.19 12.48
C VAL A 244 -3.15 15.28 13.95
N ASN A 245 -3.97 16.28 14.28
CA ASN A 245 -4.50 16.45 15.63
C ASN A 245 -5.43 15.27 15.98
N ARG A 246 -5.27 14.70 17.17
CA ARG A 246 -6.09 13.56 17.65
C ARG A 246 -7.55 13.95 17.85
N TYR A 247 -7.81 15.21 18.20
CA TYR A 247 -9.16 15.71 18.52
C TYR A 247 -9.87 16.30 17.31
N ASN A 248 -9.10 16.88 16.38
CA ASN A 248 -9.63 17.43 15.14
C ASN A 248 -8.88 16.83 13.93
N PRO A 249 -9.51 15.91 13.16
CA PRO A 249 -8.87 15.29 12.00
C PRO A 249 -8.63 16.27 10.84
N PHE A 250 -9.23 17.46 10.87
CA PHE A 250 -9.06 18.51 9.86
C PHE A 250 -7.96 19.53 10.20
N GLU A 251 -7.32 19.37 11.36
CA GLU A 251 -6.17 20.18 11.76
C GLU A 251 -4.91 19.32 11.81
N ALA A 252 -3.87 19.74 11.09
CA ALA A 252 -2.59 19.07 11.08
C ALA A 252 -1.41 20.04 11.15
N TYR A 253 -0.28 19.55 11.62
CA TYR A 253 0.94 20.32 11.83
C TYR A 253 2.09 19.69 11.05
N VAL A 254 2.78 20.50 10.25
CA VAL A 254 3.99 20.08 9.50
C VAL A 254 5.20 20.72 10.16
N GLY A 255 6.04 19.90 10.80
CA GLY A 255 7.32 20.37 11.34
C GLY A 255 8.33 20.55 10.21
N SER A 256 8.77 21.79 9.96
CA SER A 256 9.72 22.12 8.89
C SER A 256 11.04 22.65 9.47
N GLU A 257 12.15 21.97 9.17
CA GLU A 257 13.49 22.42 9.57
C GLU A 257 13.86 23.79 8.97
N SER A 258 13.28 24.12 7.80
CA SER A 258 13.60 25.35 7.07
C SER A 258 12.94 26.61 7.65
N ILE A 259 11.80 26.47 8.33
CA ILE A 259 11.12 27.59 9.00
C ILE A 259 11.54 27.68 10.47
N GLY A 260 11.90 26.53 11.08
CA GLY A 260 12.17 26.44 12.51
C GLY A 260 10.91 26.49 13.37
N ASP A 261 9.73 26.38 12.75
CA ASP A 261 8.42 26.37 13.39
C ASP A 261 7.49 25.36 12.68
N GLU A 262 6.30 25.16 13.24
CA GLU A 262 5.26 24.27 12.73
C GLU A 262 4.31 25.02 11.80
N ILE A 263 4.10 24.48 10.58
CA ILE A 263 3.10 25.00 9.64
C ILE A 263 1.76 24.35 9.97
N ILE A 264 0.73 25.15 10.22
CA ILE A 264 -0.64 24.66 10.42
C ILE A 264 -1.29 24.42 9.07
N ILE A 265 -1.86 23.24 8.89
CA ILE A 265 -2.66 22.85 7.74
C ILE A 265 -4.08 22.64 8.24
N TYR A 266 -5.02 23.45 7.74
CA TYR A 266 -6.43 23.36 8.12
C TYR A 266 -7.31 22.99 6.93
N GLY A 267 -8.22 22.05 7.13
CA GLY A 267 -9.23 21.65 6.16
C GLY A 267 -8.79 20.53 5.24
N ARG A 268 -9.77 19.72 4.82
CA ARG A 268 -9.57 18.52 3.98
C ARG A 268 -8.83 18.84 2.67
N SER A 269 -9.19 19.96 2.02
CA SER A 269 -8.61 20.40 0.75
C SER A 269 -7.13 20.76 0.87
N ASN A 270 -6.72 21.36 1.98
CA ASN A 270 -5.33 21.77 2.22
C ASN A 270 -4.46 20.61 2.71
N MET A 271 -5.02 19.64 3.44
CA MET A 271 -4.32 18.40 3.78
C MET A 271 -4.04 17.54 2.55
N ASN A 272 -4.83 17.69 1.48
CA ASN A 272 -4.60 17.12 0.16
C ASN A 272 -4.16 15.63 0.17
N ARG A 273 -5.04 14.75 0.65
CA ARG A 273 -4.85 13.29 0.65
C ARG A 273 -3.63 12.81 1.47
N ALA A 274 -3.14 13.60 2.42
CA ALA A 274 -2.05 13.20 3.32
C ALA A 274 -2.56 12.37 4.51
N PHE A 275 -1.70 11.48 5.02
CA PHE A 275 -1.94 10.68 6.23
C PHE A 275 -1.05 11.11 7.40
N ASP A 276 -1.46 10.80 8.62
CA ASP A 276 -0.62 11.02 9.80
C ASP A 276 0.74 10.30 9.65
N GLY A 277 1.81 11.07 9.82
CA GLY A 277 3.18 10.59 9.72
C GLY A 277 3.77 10.53 8.32
N ASP A 278 3.03 10.92 7.28
CA ASP A 278 3.57 11.11 5.93
C ASP A 278 4.66 12.21 5.92
N ILE A 279 5.64 12.07 5.02
CA ILE A 279 6.59 13.15 4.73
C ILE A 279 6.06 13.92 3.54
N GLU A 280 5.73 15.18 3.78
CA GLU A 280 4.97 16.03 2.90
C GLU A 280 5.81 17.23 2.45
N ALA A 281 5.43 17.80 1.29
CA ALA A 281 5.86 19.12 0.86
C ALA A 281 4.70 20.11 1.06
N ALA A 282 4.90 21.09 1.93
CA ALA A 282 3.94 22.15 2.20
C ALA A 282 4.35 23.46 1.51
N GLU A 283 3.37 24.19 0.99
CA GLU A 283 3.50 25.56 0.52
C GLU A 283 2.84 26.49 1.55
N LEU A 284 3.50 27.60 1.90
CA LEU A 284 2.91 28.60 2.78
C LEU A 284 1.80 29.36 2.05
N LEU A 285 0.66 29.53 2.73
CA LEU A 285 -0.40 30.40 2.25
C LEU A 285 0.01 31.88 2.44
N PRO A 286 -0.62 32.82 1.73
CA PRO A 286 -0.45 34.25 2.00
C PRO A 286 -0.75 34.58 3.47
N GLN A 287 -0.06 35.56 4.05
CA GLN A 287 -0.21 35.94 5.47
C GLN A 287 -1.66 36.33 5.83
N ASP A 288 -2.43 36.81 4.86
CA ASP A 288 -3.84 37.15 5.02
C ASP A 288 -4.73 35.92 5.34
N GLN A 289 -4.28 34.73 4.97
CA GLN A 289 -4.95 33.45 5.23
C GLN A 289 -4.37 32.73 6.45
N TRP A 290 -3.41 33.32 7.14
CA TRP A 290 -2.89 32.73 8.36
C TRP A 290 -3.91 32.90 9.46
N GLN A 291 -4.54 31.79 9.83
CA GLN A 291 -5.62 31.81 10.80
C GLN A 291 -5.06 32.14 12.19
N GLY A 292 -5.64 33.17 12.81
CA GLY A 292 -5.47 33.41 14.23
C GLY A 292 -6.19 32.32 15.04
N VAL A 293 -5.76 32.09 16.27
CA VAL A 293 -6.32 31.05 17.16
C VAL A 293 -7.86 31.14 17.32
N SER A 294 -8.45 32.32 17.11
CA SER A 294 -9.91 32.53 17.16
C SER A 294 -10.68 32.11 15.90
N SER A 295 -10.02 31.90 14.75
CA SER A 295 -10.68 31.46 13.51
C SER A 295 -11.04 29.97 13.53
N LEU A 296 -10.36 29.19 14.37
CA LEU A 296 -10.43 27.73 14.42
C LEU A 296 -11.82 27.22 14.82
N SER A 297 -12.61 27.99 15.56
CA SER A 297 -13.96 27.59 15.96
C SER A 297 -15.00 27.75 14.85
N ILE A 298 -14.79 28.66 13.89
CA ILE A 298 -15.78 28.94 12.83
C ILE A 298 -15.63 27.94 11.68
N ALA A 299 -14.40 27.57 11.35
CA ALA A 299 -14.15 26.60 10.29
C ALA A 299 -14.52 25.15 10.69
N HIS A 300 -14.79 24.90 11.98
CA HIS A 300 -15.38 23.64 12.44
C HIS A 300 -16.83 23.49 11.94
N GLU A 301 -17.59 24.57 11.89
CA GLU A 301 -19.01 24.54 11.50
C GLU A 301 -19.21 24.46 9.97
N GLU A 302 -18.25 24.97 9.18
CA GLU A 302 -18.36 24.97 7.70
C GLU A 302 -17.94 23.64 7.05
N ASP A 303 -17.10 22.84 7.71
CA ASP A 303 -16.69 21.51 7.22
C ASP A 303 -17.57 20.37 7.80
N GLU A 304 -18.45 20.66 8.78
CA GLU A 304 -19.48 19.79 9.34
C GLU A 304 -20.74 19.71 8.44
N ASP A 305 -20.54 19.56 7.13
CA ASP A 305 -21.64 19.21 6.20
C ASP A 305 -22.29 17.87 6.64
N GLU A 306 -23.40 18.02 7.37
CA GLU A 306 -24.60 17.20 7.64
C GLU A 306 -24.53 15.72 8.08
N ASP A 307 -23.37 15.03 8.14
CA ASP A 307 -23.37 13.56 8.37
C ASP A 307 -22.50 13.01 9.53
N GLU A 308 -21.93 13.83 10.43
CA GLU A 308 -21.12 13.33 11.57
C GLU A 308 -21.88 13.30 12.91
N ASP A 309 -23.05 12.65 12.95
CA ASP A 309 -23.83 12.44 14.18
C ASP A 309 -23.40 11.14 14.90
N VAL A 310 -22.18 11.13 15.46
CA VAL A 310 -21.71 10.04 16.36
C VAL A 310 -21.27 10.59 17.71
N HIS A 311 -22.27 10.87 18.55
CA HIS A 311 -22.12 11.01 19.98
C HIS A 311 -21.79 9.65 20.63
N LEU A 312 -20.51 9.36 20.85
CA LEU A 312 -20.09 8.38 21.87
C LEU A 312 -19.50 9.15 23.06
N ALA A 313 -20.22 9.09 24.18
CA ALA A 313 -19.86 9.76 25.42
C ALA A 313 -18.44 9.36 25.89
N PRO A 314 -17.65 10.29 26.44
CA PRO A 314 -16.32 9.98 26.98
C PRO A 314 -16.46 9.14 28.25
N ASN A 315 -16.29 7.83 28.12
CA ASN A 315 -16.10 6.91 29.26
C ASN A 315 -14.66 6.98 29.77
N SER A 316 -14.24 8.14 30.27
CA SER A 316 -13.11 8.27 31.19
C SER A 316 -13.18 9.62 31.90
N ALA A 317 -13.28 9.58 33.23
CA ALA A 317 -13.47 10.76 34.07
C ALA A 317 -12.22 11.63 34.27
N ASP A 318 -11.14 11.40 33.51
CA ASP A 318 -9.86 12.13 33.63
C ASP A 318 -9.49 12.98 32.40
N ASP A 319 -10.27 12.97 31.33
CA ASP A 319 -9.97 13.67 30.07
C ASP A 319 -10.86 14.91 29.83
N ALA A 320 -11.02 15.76 30.86
CA ALA A 320 -11.71 17.03 30.72
C ALA A 320 -10.93 18.00 29.81
N PRO A 321 -11.57 18.66 28.84
CA PRO A 321 -10.94 19.75 28.10
C PRO A 321 -10.53 20.84 29.10
N ARG A 322 -9.31 21.37 28.99
CA ARG A 322 -8.92 22.58 29.72
C ARG A 322 -9.90 23.69 29.39
N THR A 323 -10.88 23.92 30.26
CA THR A 323 -11.70 25.13 30.29
C THR A 323 -10.78 26.32 30.48
N ILE A 324 -10.59 27.11 29.44
CA ILE A 324 -9.99 28.44 29.56
C ILE A 324 -11.04 29.32 30.26
N PRO A 325 -10.72 30.00 31.37
CA PRO A 325 -11.69 30.82 32.08
C PRO A 325 -12.10 32.03 31.22
N GLN A 326 -13.38 32.14 30.90
CA GLN A 326 -13.99 33.41 30.51
C GLN A 326 -14.13 34.29 31.76
N GLN A 327 -13.12 35.10 32.05
CA GLN A 327 -13.28 36.30 32.87
C GLN A 327 -12.71 37.49 32.10
N GLY A 328 -13.58 38.46 31.88
CA GLY A 328 -13.29 39.65 31.09
C GLY A 328 -12.26 40.57 31.71
N SER A 329 -11.51 41.22 30.83
CA SER A 329 -11.08 42.60 30.98
C SER A 329 -10.56 43.05 29.64
N SER A 330 -11.29 43.95 29.01
CA SER A 330 -10.83 44.80 27.92
C SER A 330 -9.54 45.52 28.34
N GLU A 331 -8.42 45.27 27.67
CA GLU A 331 -7.28 46.18 27.49
C GLU A 331 -6.12 45.50 26.71
N GLN A 332 -5.67 46.16 25.65
CA GLN A 332 -4.46 45.91 24.83
C GLN A 332 -4.47 44.74 23.83
N VAL A 333 -4.73 45.10 22.56
CA VAL A 333 -4.46 44.29 21.35
C VAL A 333 -2.95 44.10 21.22
N ASN A 334 -2.39 43.13 21.93
CA ASN A 334 -1.08 42.57 21.60
C ASN A 334 -1.31 41.53 20.49
N ALA A 335 -0.75 41.81 19.31
CA ALA A 335 -0.78 40.94 18.14
C ALA A 335 -0.31 39.53 18.54
N VAL A 336 -1.24 38.60 18.68
CA VAL A 336 -0.93 37.18 18.85
C VAL A 336 -0.14 36.77 17.60
N PRO A 337 1.06 36.18 17.73
CA PRO A 337 1.86 35.81 16.58
C PRO A 337 1.03 34.85 15.71
N SER A 338 0.66 35.31 14.52
CA SER A 338 -0.09 34.52 13.55
C SER A 338 0.79 33.34 13.13
N ARG A 339 0.32 32.13 13.39
CA ARG A 339 1.08 30.91 13.07
C ARG A 339 1.06 30.70 11.56
N PRO A 340 2.19 30.29 10.96
CA PRO A 340 2.25 30.09 9.51
C PRO A 340 1.24 29.01 9.10
N SER A 341 0.29 29.39 8.23
CA SER A 341 -0.66 28.45 7.64
C SER A 341 -0.21 28.02 6.26
N GLY A 342 -0.48 26.77 5.88
CA GLY A 342 -0.03 26.20 4.62
C GLY A 342 -1.00 25.23 3.99
N ARG A 343 -0.62 24.72 2.82
CA ARG A 343 -1.30 23.62 2.11
C ARG A 343 -0.29 22.59 1.62
N ILE A 344 -0.70 21.34 1.56
CA ILE A 344 0.10 20.24 1.03
C ILE A 344 0.04 20.22 -0.50
N VAL A 345 1.20 20.31 -1.14
CA VAL A 345 1.34 20.28 -2.61
C VAL A 345 1.73 18.91 -3.15
N GLY A 346 2.24 18.02 -2.29
CA GLY A 346 2.53 16.65 -2.67
C GLY A 346 3.33 15.88 -1.62
N ILE A 347 3.31 14.57 -1.80
CA ILE A 347 3.75 13.60 -0.81
C ILE A 347 5.10 13.04 -1.23
N ILE A 348 6.12 13.25 -0.40
CA ILE A 348 7.48 12.78 -0.65
C ILE A 348 7.63 11.32 -0.24
N LYS A 349 7.03 10.94 0.90
CA LYS A 349 7.06 9.57 1.41
C LYS A 349 5.78 9.25 2.17
N ARG A 350 5.05 8.25 1.68
CA ARG A 350 3.91 7.65 2.38
C ARG A 350 4.36 6.82 3.58
N ASN A 351 3.59 6.89 4.65
CA ASN A 351 3.71 6.13 5.88
C ASN A 351 2.48 5.22 6.10
N TRP A 352 1.89 4.73 5.01
CA TRP A 352 0.80 3.77 5.09
C TRP A 352 1.26 2.46 5.73
N HIS A 353 0.39 1.93 6.57
CA HIS A 353 0.51 0.63 7.21
C HIS A 353 -0.90 0.06 7.39
N SER A 354 -0.99 -1.18 7.83
CA SER A 354 -2.27 -1.78 8.15
C SER A 354 -2.96 -1.04 9.29
N TYR A 355 -4.25 -0.77 9.14
CA TYR A 355 -5.07 -0.09 10.13
C TYR A 355 -6.09 -1.06 10.72
N CYS A 356 -6.32 -0.97 12.04
CA CYS A 356 -7.34 -1.78 12.72
C CYS A 356 -8.56 -0.91 13.05
N GLY A 357 -9.75 -1.47 12.85
CA GLY A 357 -10.98 -0.72 13.00
C GLY A 357 -12.22 -1.61 12.82
N SER A 358 -13.34 -0.97 12.54
CA SER A 358 -14.64 -1.61 12.30
C SER A 358 -15.33 -0.95 11.12
N LEU A 359 -16.32 -1.62 10.55
CA LEU A 359 -17.17 -1.01 9.52
C LEU A 359 -18.16 -0.03 10.14
N GLU A 360 -18.41 1.06 9.43
CA GLU A 360 -19.49 1.97 9.74
C GLU A 360 -20.83 1.24 9.49
N PRO A 361 -21.76 1.26 10.47
CA PRO A 361 -23.08 0.69 10.28
C PRO A 361 -23.76 1.33 9.06
N MET A 362 -24.15 0.52 8.09
CA MET A 362 -24.83 0.96 6.88
C MET A 362 -26.13 0.16 6.72
N PRO A 363 -27.22 0.76 6.20
CA PRO A 363 -28.38 -0.01 5.78
C PRO A 363 -27.96 -1.09 4.79
N MET A 364 -28.27 -2.35 5.12
CA MET A 364 -27.91 -3.49 4.29
C MET A 364 -28.48 -3.33 2.87
N PRO A 365 -27.66 -3.48 1.82
CA PRO A 365 -28.18 -3.53 0.46
C PRO A 365 -29.15 -4.71 0.36
N ALA A 366 -30.32 -4.48 -0.24
CA ALA A 366 -31.34 -5.50 -0.43
C ALA A 366 -30.83 -6.58 -1.41
N GLY A 367 -30.18 -7.61 -0.88
CA GLY A 367 -29.62 -8.72 -1.64
C GLY A 367 -28.37 -9.29 -0.97
N SER A 368 -28.54 -10.43 -0.29
CA SER A 368 -27.41 -11.17 0.29
C SER A 368 -26.54 -11.73 -0.83
N GLY A 369 -25.33 -11.20 -0.99
CA GLY A 369 -24.34 -11.64 -1.99
C GLY A 369 -23.89 -10.60 -3.02
N GLY A 370 -24.44 -9.38 -2.99
CA GLY A 370 -23.92 -8.26 -3.79
C GLY A 370 -22.58 -7.75 -3.28
N ILE A 371 -21.75 -7.16 -4.17
CA ILE A 371 -20.61 -6.35 -3.73
C ILE A 371 -21.16 -5.08 -3.09
N ALA A 372 -20.81 -4.85 -1.83
CA ALA A 372 -21.20 -3.65 -1.11
C ALA A 372 -19.96 -2.78 -0.87
N HIS A 373 -20.15 -1.47 -0.94
CA HIS A 373 -19.13 -0.49 -0.57
C HIS A 373 -19.39 -0.08 0.87
N ALA A 374 -18.47 -0.41 1.76
CA ALA A 374 -18.55 -0.05 3.17
C ALA A 374 -17.44 0.96 3.53
N LEU A 375 -17.70 1.81 4.51
CA LEU A 375 -16.68 2.70 5.08
C LEU A 375 -16.08 2.04 6.31
N PHE A 376 -14.77 1.88 6.30
CA PHE A 376 -13.99 1.43 7.43
C PHE A 376 -13.59 2.61 8.30
N VAL A 377 -13.89 2.52 9.60
CA VAL A 377 -13.52 3.49 10.62
C VAL A 377 -12.35 2.94 11.42
N SER A 378 -11.18 3.55 11.26
CA SER A 378 -10.00 3.24 12.06
C SER A 378 -10.23 3.57 13.53
N LYS A 379 -9.67 2.77 14.44
CA LYS A 379 -9.67 3.08 15.88
C LYS A 379 -8.88 4.37 16.17
N ASP A 380 -7.96 4.73 15.28
CA ASP A 380 -7.24 5.99 15.34
C ASP A 380 -7.96 7.08 14.55
N ARG A 381 -8.56 8.05 15.27
CA ARG A 381 -9.32 9.18 14.67
C ARG A 381 -8.50 10.08 13.76
N ARG A 382 -7.17 9.99 13.81
CA ARG A 382 -6.26 10.73 12.92
C ARG A 382 -6.28 10.20 11.49
N ILE A 383 -6.75 8.96 11.30
CA ILE A 383 -6.80 8.29 10.02
C ILE A 383 -8.21 8.51 9.44
N PRO A 384 -8.33 9.00 8.18
CA PRO A 384 -9.63 9.17 7.55
C PRO A 384 -10.35 7.83 7.38
N LYS A 385 -11.68 7.85 7.26
CA LYS A 385 -12.47 6.67 6.88
C LYS A 385 -11.95 6.12 5.54
N ILE A 386 -11.84 4.79 5.42
CA ILE A 386 -11.34 4.10 4.21
C ILE A 386 -12.50 3.40 3.53
N ARG A 387 -12.68 3.60 2.22
CA ARG A 387 -13.68 2.88 1.44
C ARG A 387 -13.16 1.48 1.13
N ILE A 388 -13.92 0.46 1.51
CA ILE A 388 -13.63 -0.94 1.18
C ILE A 388 -14.78 -1.55 0.37
N GLN A 389 -14.46 -2.49 -0.50
CA GLN A 389 -15.43 -3.33 -1.19
C GLN A 389 -15.42 -4.70 -0.55
N THR A 390 -16.58 -5.18 -0.11
CA THR A 390 -16.71 -6.52 0.47
C THR A 390 -18.03 -7.15 0.06
N ARG A 391 -18.03 -8.46 -0.13
CA ARG A 391 -19.24 -9.26 -0.32
C ARG A 391 -19.80 -9.80 1.00
N GLN A 392 -19.03 -9.64 2.08
CA GLN A 392 -19.29 -10.23 3.40
C GLN A 392 -19.63 -9.18 4.45
N VAL A 393 -20.25 -8.06 4.08
CA VAL A 393 -20.61 -6.98 5.02
C VAL A 393 -21.31 -7.53 6.27
N GLU A 394 -22.27 -8.45 6.09
CA GLU A 394 -23.01 -9.10 7.19
C GLU A 394 -22.09 -9.75 8.22
N ASN A 395 -21.00 -10.38 7.76
CA ASN A 395 -20.06 -11.07 8.63
C ASN A 395 -19.01 -10.15 9.27
N LEU A 396 -18.85 -8.93 8.75
CA LEU A 396 -17.80 -7.99 9.15
C LEU A 396 -18.32 -6.82 10.00
N LEU A 397 -19.62 -6.50 9.96
CA LEU A 397 -20.23 -5.38 10.69
C LEU A 397 -19.93 -5.41 12.19
N ASP A 398 -20.07 -6.58 12.83
CA ASP A 398 -19.85 -6.75 14.27
C ASP A 398 -18.43 -7.21 14.63
N LYS A 399 -17.47 -7.05 13.70
CA LYS A 399 -16.10 -7.54 13.87
C LYS A 399 -15.05 -6.45 13.72
N ARG A 400 -13.94 -6.66 14.43
CA ARG A 400 -12.70 -5.93 14.22
C ARG A 400 -11.99 -6.49 13.01
N ILE A 401 -11.66 -5.62 12.07
CA ILE A 401 -10.98 -5.98 10.82
C ILE A 401 -9.71 -5.16 10.65
N ILE A 402 -8.81 -5.69 9.84
CA ILE A 402 -7.60 -5.01 9.38
C ILE A 402 -7.80 -4.61 7.92
N VAL A 403 -7.52 -3.35 7.62
CA VAL A 403 -7.62 -2.77 6.28
C VAL A 403 -6.30 -2.14 5.90
N ASP A 404 -5.88 -2.41 4.67
CA ASP A 404 -4.74 -1.76 4.02
C ASP A 404 -5.26 -0.74 3.01
N VAL A 405 -4.53 0.36 2.85
CA VAL A 405 -4.88 1.42 1.90
C VAL A 405 -4.16 1.18 0.58
N ASP A 406 -4.91 1.16 -0.51
CA ASP A 406 -4.39 0.87 -1.85
C ASP A 406 -4.07 2.16 -2.60
N SER A 407 -5.04 3.07 -2.65
CA SER A 407 -4.91 4.32 -3.39
C SER A 407 -5.85 5.41 -2.86
N TRP A 408 -5.55 6.66 -3.19
CA TRP A 408 -6.44 7.78 -2.90
C TRP A 408 -6.50 8.71 -4.11
N ASP A 409 -7.54 8.56 -4.92
CA ASP A 409 -7.72 9.40 -6.10
C ASP A 409 -8.17 10.83 -5.75
N CYS A 410 -7.90 11.79 -6.64
CA CYS A 410 -8.26 13.19 -6.44
C CYS A 410 -9.77 13.46 -6.49
N GLN A 411 -10.52 12.53 -7.09
CA GLN A 411 -11.98 12.59 -7.20
C GLN A 411 -12.69 11.93 -6.01
N SER A 412 -11.99 11.11 -5.22
CA SER A 412 -12.61 10.37 -4.11
C SER A 412 -12.42 11.08 -2.77
N ARG A 413 -13.52 11.31 -2.04
CA ARG A 413 -13.51 11.89 -0.68
C ARG A 413 -12.76 11.01 0.33
N TYR A 414 -12.73 9.70 0.10
CA TYR A 414 -12.11 8.70 0.97
C TYR A 414 -11.07 7.87 0.20
N PRO A 415 -9.96 7.45 0.83
CA PRO A 415 -9.04 6.48 0.23
C PRO A 415 -9.73 5.13 -0.03
N SER A 416 -9.34 4.46 -1.10
CA SER A 416 -9.73 3.08 -1.41
C SER A 416 -8.77 2.11 -0.73
N GLY A 417 -9.31 1.04 -0.17
CA GLY A 417 -8.54 -0.03 0.46
C GLY A 417 -9.23 -1.38 0.40
N HIS A 418 -8.55 -2.41 0.89
CA HIS A 418 -9.05 -3.78 0.92
C HIS A 418 -8.93 -4.38 2.33
N CYS A 419 -9.79 -5.36 2.62
CA CYS A 419 -9.76 -6.05 3.91
C CYS A 419 -8.67 -7.12 3.88
N VAL A 420 -7.72 -7.06 4.81
CA VAL A 420 -6.61 -8.03 4.91
C VAL A 420 -7.02 -9.26 5.73
N ARG A 421 -7.61 -9.04 6.90
CA ARG A 421 -8.11 -10.13 7.76
C ARG A 421 -9.11 -9.64 8.79
N THR A 422 -9.96 -10.57 9.22
CA THR A 422 -10.82 -10.40 10.40
C THR A 422 -10.05 -10.81 11.65
N ILE A 423 -10.13 -10.01 12.71
CA ILE A 423 -9.51 -10.28 14.02
C ILE A 423 -10.49 -11.06 14.90
N GLY A 424 -11.70 -10.53 15.09
CA GLY A 424 -12.70 -11.13 15.99
C GLY A 424 -13.87 -10.20 16.25
N GLU A 425 -14.75 -10.56 17.18
CA GLU A 425 -15.97 -9.80 17.51
C GLU A 425 -15.65 -8.51 18.29
N ILE A 426 -16.42 -7.44 18.04
CA ILE A 426 -16.26 -6.18 18.76
C ILE A 426 -16.61 -6.40 20.24
N GLY A 427 -15.71 -5.98 21.14
CA GLY A 427 -15.89 -6.10 22.58
C GLY A 427 -15.34 -7.38 23.20
N ASP A 428 -14.91 -8.36 22.40
CA ASP A 428 -14.14 -9.49 22.92
C ASP A 428 -12.76 -9.02 23.41
N ARG A 429 -12.35 -9.51 24.59
CA ARG A 429 -11.14 -9.05 25.27
C ARG A 429 -9.88 -9.43 24.50
N ASP A 430 -9.85 -10.64 23.96
CA ASP A 430 -8.67 -11.15 23.26
C ASP A 430 -8.53 -10.44 21.90
N THR A 431 -9.65 -10.20 21.23
CA THR A 431 -9.75 -9.37 20.02
C THR A 431 -9.27 -7.93 20.26
N GLU A 432 -9.76 -7.25 21.29
CA GLU A 432 -9.34 -5.88 21.60
C GLU A 432 -7.86 -5.79 22.02
N SER A 433 -7.35 -6.82 22.68
CA SER A 433 -5.92 -6.93 23.02
C SER A 433 -5.07 -7.08 21.77
N GLU A 434 -5.48 -7.90 20.81
CA GLU A 434 -4.79 -8.04 19.51
C GLU A 434 -4.84 -6.73 18.71
N VAL A 435 -6.00 -6.07 18.62
CA VAL A 435 -6.15 -4.75 17.97
C VAL A 435 -5.19 -3.73 18.57
N TRP A 436 -5.09 -3.68 19.90
CA TRP A 436 -4.20 -2.76 20.58
C TRP A 436 -2.74 -3.07 20.30
N ASN A 437 -2.35 -4.35 20.35
CA ASN A 437 -1.00 -4.78 20.02
C ASN A 437 -0.61 -4.42 18.58
N ILE A 438 -1.49 -4.64 17.60
CA ILE A 438 -1.22 -4.32 16.19
C ILE A 438 -1.08 -2.80 16.00
N GLY A 439 -1.99 -2.01 16.58
CA GLY A 439 -1.94 -0.55 16.49
C GLY A 439 -0.66 0.04 17.11
N PHE A 440 -0.15 -0.57 18.18
CA PHE A 440 1.12 -0.18 18.81
C PHE A 440 2.37 -0.83 18.20
N CYS A 441 2.24 -1.91 17.42
CA CYS A 441 3.40 -2.68 16.94
C CYS A 441 4.28 -1.89 15.95
N THR A 442 3.76 -0.82 15.34
CA THR A 442 4.57 0.16 14.60
C THR A 442 5.65 0.81 15.49
N ILE A 443 5.47 0.81 16.82
CA ILE A 443 6.45 1.29 17.82
C ILE A 443 7.23 0.12 18.45
N SER A 444 6.65 -1.08 18.55
CA SER A 444 7.20 -2.17 19.37
C SER A 444 8.34 -2.97 18.70
N LEU A 445 8.53 -2.88 17.37
CA LEU A 445 9.70 -3.48 16.72
C LEU A 445 11.04 -2.88 17.22
N PHE A 446 11.02 -1.66 17.76
CA PHE A 446 12.21 -1.08 18.41
C PHE A 446 12.46 -1.65 19.81
N VAL A 447 11.42 -1.99 20.56
CA VAL A 447 11.56 -2.49 21.95
C VAL A 447 11.97 -3.97 22.00
N SER A 448 11.48 -4.80 21.07
CA SER A 448 11.90 -6.22 21.01
C SER A 448 13.35 -6.42 20.55
N ILE A 449 13.91 -5.51 19.76
CA ILE A 449 15.33 -5.57 19.35
C ILE A 449 16.23 -5.11 20.50
N VAL A 450 15.85 -4.07 21.25
CA VAL A 450 16.64 -3.60 22.40
C VAL A 450 16.55 -4.56 23.59
N GLY A 451 15.39 -5.18 23.84
CA GLY A 451 15.22 -6.18 24.90
C GLY A 451 16.00 -7.48 24.67
N LYS A 452 16.06 -7.97 23.42
CA LYS A 452 16.85 -9.17 23.10
C LYS A 452 18.36 -8.91 23.03
N ILE A 453 18.79 -7.69 22.68
CA ILE A 453 20.21 -7.31 22.73
C ILE A 453 20.68 -7.13 24.18
N SER A 454 19.84 -6.63 25.08
CA SER A 454 20.23 -6.45 26.50
C SER A 454 20.36 -7.78 27.26
N ILE A 455 19.58 -8.80 26.90
CA ILE A 455 19.67 -10.15 27.50
C ILE A 455 20.89 -10.94 27.00
N ILE A 456 21.39 -10.65 25.79
CA ILE A 456 22.60 -11.30 25.24
C ILE A 456 23.90 -10.66 25.77
N ILE A 457 23.82 -9.48 26.40
CA ILE A 457 24.99 -8.79 26.98
C ILE A 457 25.09 -9.01 28.51
N SER A 458 24.08 -9.63 29.15
CA SER A 458 24.07 -9.92 30.61
C SER A 458 24.23 -11.40 30.99
N HIS A 459 24.67 -12.24 30.05
CA HIS A 459 25.17 -13.60 30.29
C HIS A 459 26.57 -13.74 29.71
#